data_AF-A0A6J7ATG0-F1
#
_entry.id   AF-A0A6J7ATG0-F1
#
_cell.length_a   1.000
_cell.length_b   1.000
_cell.length_c   1.000
_cell.angle_alpha   90.00
_cell.angle_beta   90.00
_cell.angle_gamma   90.00
#
_symmetry.space_group_name_H-M   'P 1'
#
loop_
_entity.id
_entity.type
_entity.pdbx_description
1 polymer ?
#
loop_
_entity_poly.entity_id
_entity_poly.type
_entity_poly.pdbx_seq_one_letter_code
_entity_poly.pdbx_strand_id
1 'polypeptide(L)'
;MPVNVFRGDMMLPDRRFRGQINPPDIFIRLLQSLVITGLAPASFYTPIAGSGGAHYDGLPVDFIAAAIVGVGRSSHREIRTFHVVNDHHDDGISLDTFVDWIEAAGYPMQRVAMHDEWVRRIEARLQALPTETRQQSVLGVLEAYRRPFKAAAALAVSDHFAAAVASLPIGPRVPHLTREYIEKCLEDLRARGLIDSPSTR
;
A
#
# COMPACT_ATOMS: atom_id res chain seq x y z
N MET A 1 26.80 22.43 6.99
CA MET A 1 25.62 22.62 6.12
C MET A 1 24.49 21.80 6.70
N PRO A 2 23.33 22.40 7.06
CA PRO A 2 22.19 21.65 7.58
C PRO A 2 21.56 20.79 6.49
N VAL A 3 21.28 19.52 6.80
CA VAL A 3 20.70 18.56 5.86
C VAL A 3 19.60 17.75 6.54
N ASN A 4 18.47 17.56 5.87
CA ASN A 4 17.44 16.61 6.26
C ASN A 4 17.40 15.48 5.22
N VAL A 5 17.57 14.25 5.68
CA VAL A 5 17.51 13.03 4.85
C VAL A 5 16.21 12.32 5.19
N PHE A 6 15.35 12.12 4.19
CA PHE A 6 14.11 11.35 4.32
C PHE A 6 14.30 10.01 3.63
N ARG A 7 14.17 8.92 4.38
CA ARG A 7 14.23 7.55 3.88
C ARG A 7 12.81 6.99 3.90
N GLY A 8 12.12 7.07 2.77
CA GLY A 8 10.84 6.40 2.56
C GLY A 8 11.02 5.13 1.76
N ASP A 9 10.05 4.23 1.88
CA ASP A 9 9.92 3.07 1.01
C ASP A 9 8.67 3.24 0.13
N MET A 10 7.52 2.73 0.58
CA MET A 10 6.27 2.79 -0.17
C MET A 10 5.57 4.16 -0.07
N MET A 11 5.55 4.89 -1.18
CA MET A 11 4.78 6.13 -1.33
C MET A 11 3.48 5.86 -2.08
N LEU A 12 2.35 6.02 -1.40
CA LEU A 12 1.04 5.68 -1.93
C LEU A 12 0.38 6.90 -2.59
N PRO A 13 -0.63 6.70 -3.47
CA PRO A 13 -1.38 7.78 -4.11
C PRO A 13 -1.88 8.89 -3.15
N ASP A 14 -2.06 10.08 -3.71
CA ASP A 14 -2.61 11.23 -2.98
C ASP A 14 -4.04 10.91 -2.50
N ARG A 15 -4.42 11.35 -1.30
CA ARG A 15 -5.76 11.07 -0.75
C ARG A 15 -6.90 11.88 -1.38
N ARG A 16 -6.61 13.06 -1.95
CA ARG A 16 -7.59 14.09 -2.34
C ARG A 16 -7.76 14.21 -3.84
N PHE A 17 -6.67 14.16 -4.60
CA PHE A 17 -6.72 14.38 -6.05
C PHE A 17 -7.09 13.11 -6.80
N ARG A 18 -8.14 13.20 -7.63
CA ARG A 18 -8.61 12.09 -8.46
C ARG A 18 -7.69 11.83 -9.66
N GLY A 19 -7.50 10.56 -9.98
CA GLY A 19 -6.70 10.06 -11.11
C GLY A 19 -5.18 10.24 -10.96
N GLN A 20 -4.70 10.69 -9.79
CA GLN A 20 -3.28 10.90 -9.51
C GLN A 20 -2.64 9.64 -8.95
N ILE A 21 -2.49 8.65 -9.82
CA ILE A 21 -1.82 7.37 -9.51
C ILE A 21 -0.55 7.24 -10.33
N ASN A 22 0.39 6.43 -9.84
CA ASN A 22 1.57 5.99 -10.57
C ASN A 22 1.31 4.57 -11.11
N PRO A 23 0.84 4.38 -12.36
CA PRO A 23 0.52 3.04 -12.87
C PRO A 23 1.63 1.98 -12.73
N PRO A 24 2.93 2.31 -12.88
CA PRO A 24 3.97 1.31 -12.69
C PRO A 24 4.28 0.97 -11.22
N ASP A 25 3.69 1.64 -10.24
CA ASP A 25 3.88 1.36 -8.82
C ASP A 25 3.34 -0.03 -8.42
N ILE A 26 4.06 -0.72 -7.53
CA ILE A 26 3.74 -2.11 -7.14
C ILE A 26 2.38 -2.21 -6.43
N PHE A 27 2.02 -1.23 -5.60
CA PHE A 27 0.73 -1.22 -4.91
C PHE A 27 -0.42 -1.04 -5.89
N ILE A 28 -0.31 -0.11 -6.83
CA ILE A 28 -1.30 0.09 -7.90
C ILE A 28 -1.45 -1.16 -8.77
N ARG A 29 -0.33 -1.76 -9.19
CA ARG A 29 -0.31 -3.02 -9.96
C ARG A 29 -1.00 -4.15 -9.21
N LEU A 30 -0.77 -4.27 -7.90
CA LEU A 30 -1.40 -5.29 -7.06
C LEU A 30 -2.91 -5.08 -7.00
N LEU A 31 -3.39 -3.89 -6.62
CA LEU A 31 -4.84 -3.60 -6.53
C LEU A 31 -5.55 -3.88 -7.86
N GLN A 32 -4.97 -3.41 -8.97
CA GLN A 32 -5.49 -3.68 -10.31
C GLN A 32 -5.56 -5.19 -10.59
N SER A 33 -4.49 -5.94 -10.28
CA SER A 33 -4.41 -7.38 -10.56
C SER A 33 -5.42 -8.18 -9.73
N LEU A 34 -5.61 -7.80 -8.46
CA LEU A 34 -6.61 -8.44 -7.60
C LEU A 34 -8.02 -8.23 -8.16
N VAL A 35 -8.36 -7.00 -8.54
CA VAL A 35 -9.67 -6.66 -9.11
C VAL A 35 -9.92 -7.37 -10.44
N ILE A 36 -8.98 -7.28 -11.39
CA ILE A 36 -9.15 -7.87 -12.72
C ILE A 36 -9.26 -9.39 -12.65
N THR A 37 -8.43 -10.02 -11.81
CA THR A 37 -8.44 -11.47 -11.70
C THR A 37 -9.52 -11.98 -10.78
N GLY A 38 -10.03 -11.18 -9.83
CA GLY A 38 -10.95 -11.62 -8.79
C GLY A 38 -10.34 -12.71 -7.89
N LEU A 39 -9.02 -12.75 -7.74
CA LEU A 39 -8.30 -13.75 -6.95
C LEU A 39 -7.43 -13.09 -5.89
N ALA A 40 -7.61 -13.51 -4.64
CA ALA A 40 -6.73 -13.17 -3.54
C ALA A 40 -6.32 -14.45 -2.78
N PRO A 41 -5.16 -14.49 -2.14
CA PRO A 41 -4.85 -15.59 -1.23
C PRO A 41 -5.74 -15.47 0.01
N ALA A 42 -5.87 -16.56 0.77
CA ALA A 42 -6.50 -16.51 2.09
C ALA A 42 -5.75 -15.55 3.04
N SER A 43 -4.43 -15.46 2.88
CA SER A 43 -3.57 -14.48 3.55
C SER A 43 -2.31 -14.22 2.70
N PHE A 44 -1.88 -12.96 2.61
CA PHE A 44 -0.57 -12.59 2.06
C PHE A 44 0.57 -12.86 3.04
N TYR A 45 0.27 -13.22 4.29
CA TYR A 45 1.22 -13.33 5.38
C TYR A 45 1.24 -14.72 6.00
N THR A 46 2.43 -15.15 6.42
CA THR A 46 2.59 -16.31 7.31
C THR A 46 2.34 -15.86 8.75
N PRO A 47 1.40 -16.50 9.49
CA PRO A 47 1.17 -16.21 10.90
C PRO A 47 2.45 -16.46 11.70
N ILE A 48 2.82 -15.50 12.55
CA ILE A 48 3.93 -15.65 13.49
C ILE A 48 3.36 -15.53 14.90
N ALA A 49 3.53 -16.56 15.71
CA ALA A 49 3.08 -16.56 17.10
C ALA A 49 3.75 -15.39 17.87
N GLY A 50 2.95 -14.58 18.55
CA GLY A 50 3.43 -13.40 19.28
C GLY A 50 3.74 -12.18 18.40
N SER A 51 3.44 -12.21 17.10
CA SER A 51 3.46 -10.99 16.26
C SER A 51 2.21 -10.14 16.50
N GLY A 52 2.33 -8.81 16.39
CA GLY A 52 1.22 -7.84 16.50
C GLY A 52 0.23 -7.87 15.33
N GLY A 53 0.21 -8.95 14.55
CA GLY A 53 -0.51 -9.03 13.27
C GLY A 53 0.32 -8.53 12.09
N ALA A 54 -0.27 -8.63 10.90
CA ALA A 54 0.32 -8.08 9.69
C ALA A 54 0.03 -6.58 9.60
N HIS A 55 1.02 -5.82 9.11
CA HIS A 55 0.89 -4.39 8.86
C HIS A 55 1.44 -4.07 7.47
N TYR A 56 0.79 -3.14 6.77
CA TYR A 56 1.25 -2.61 5.49
C TYR A 56 1.92 -1.24 5.68
N ASP A 57 3.25 -1.24 5.54
CA ASP A 57 4.05 -0.02 5.63
C ASP A 57 3.97 0.77 4.32
N GLY A 58 3.13 1.80 4.32
CA GLY A 58 3.03 2.74 3.22
C GLY A 58 2.29 4.00 3.64
N LEU A 59 2.73 5.15 3.12
CA LEU A 59 2.16 6.45 3.46
C LEU A 59 1.69 7.21 2.22
N PRO A 60 0.52 7.89 2.28
CA PRO A 60 0.07 8.73 1.19
C PRO A 60 1.04 9.87 0.88
N VAL A 61 1.31 10.10 -0.40
CA VAL A 61 2.30 11.08 -0.87
C VAL A 61 1.97 12.50 -0.43
N ASP A 62 0.69 12.85 -0.26
CA ASP A 62 0.26 14.18 0.19
C ASP A 62 0.69 14.45 1.64
N PHE A 63 0.66 13.42 2.48
CA PHE A 63 1.17 13.50 3.84
C PHE A 63 2.70 13.59 3.86
N ILE A 64 3.39 12.75 3.10
CA ILE A 64 4.86 12.75 3.01
C ILE A 64 5.36 14.12 2.53
N ALA A 65 4.78 14.66 1.47
CA ALA A 65 5.15 15.97 0.92
C ALA A 65 4.96 17.08 1.96
N ALA A 66 3.83 17.09 2.67
CA ALA A 66 3.58 18.06 3.71
C ALA A 66 4.54 17.92 4.91
N ALA A 67 4.93 16.69 5.25
CA ALA A 67 5.92 16.43 6.31
C ALA A 67 7.30 16.97 5.93
N ILE A 68 7.76 16.70 4.70
CA ILE A 68 9.04 17.21 4.18
C ILE A 68 9.05 18.74 4.20
N VAL A 69 7.99 19.38 3.70
CA VAL A 69 7.87 20.84 3.71
C VAL A 69 7.85 21.37 5.14
N GLY A 70 7.11 20.75 6.05
CA GLY A 70 7.04 21.15 7.45
C GLY A 70 8.39 21.09 8.15
N VAL A 71 9.07 19.94 8.08
CA VAL A 71 10.40 19.73 8.68
C VAL A 71 11.45 20.66 8.07
N GLY A 72 11.37 20.91 6.76
CA GLY A 72 12.29 21.78 6.03
C GLY A 72 12.21 23.25 6.43
N ARG A 73 11.10 23.70 7.03
CA ARG A 73 10.94 25.09 7.52
C ARG A 73 11.61 25.33 8.87
N SER A 74 11.93 24.27 9.61
CA SER A 74 12.60 24.37 10.91
C SER A 74 14.09 24.64 10.73
N SER A 75 14.60 25.70 11.38
CA SER A 75 16.03 26.00 11.37
C SER A 75 16.81 25.02 12.25
N HIS A 76 17.90 24.44 11.73
CA HIS A 76 18.81 23.57 12.47
C HIS A 76 20.24 23.69 11.94
N ARG A 77 21.21 23.11 12.66
CA ARG A 77 22.64 23.10 12.26
C ARG A 77 23.18 21.71 11.94
N GLU A 78 22.41 20.67 12.22
CA GLU A 78 22.82 19.26 12.17
C GLU A 78 22.43 18.57 10.86
N ILE A 79 22.89 17.33 10.67
CA ILE A 79 22.35 16.40 9.68
C ILE A 79 21.33 15.52 10.39
N ARG A 80 20.08 15.54 9.95
CA ARG A 80 18.98 14.76 10.53
C ARG A 80 18.48 13.73 9.53
N THR A 81 18.25 12.51 10.00
CA THR A 81 17.67 11.42 9.20
C THR A 81 16.31 11.06 9.76
N PHE A 82 15.32 11.01 8.89
CA PHE A 82 13.94 10.63 9.19
C PHE A 82 13.58 9.39 8.38
N HIS A 83 13.16 8.33 9.06
CA HIS A 83 12.60 7.15 8.41
C HIS A 83 11.11 7.39 8.22
N VAL A 84 10.69 7.55 6.96
CA VAL A 84 9.30 7.85 6.59
C VAL A 84 8.59 6.50 6.46
N VAL A 85 8.17 5.96 7.61
CA VAL A 85 7.48 4.68 7.73
C VAL A 85 6.15 4.87 8.43
N ASN A 86 5.19 4.01 8.11
CA ASN A 86 3.97 3.86 8.87
C ASN A 86 4.27 3.09 10.16
N ASP A 87 4.17 3.76 11.30
CA ASP A 87 4.57 3.25 12.62
C ASP A 87 3.41 2.64 13.42
N HIS A 88 2.24 2.43 12.80
CA HIS A 88 1.11 1.79 13.47
C HIS A 88 1.39 0.28 13.63
N HIS A 89 1.77 -0.12 14.84
CA HIS A 89 2.18 -1.50 15.12
C HIS A 89 1.04 -2.46 15.45
N ASP A 90 -0.17 -1.95 15.67
CA ASP A 90 -1.32 -2.68 16.23
C ASP A 90 -2.65 -2.36 15.53
N ASP A 91 -2.62 -1.65 14.40
CA ASP A 91 -3.85 -1.31 13.67
C ASP A 91 -4.44 -2.49 12.88
N GLY A 92 -3.65 -3.54 12.66
CA GLY A 92 -4.03 -4.74 11.91
C GLY A 92 -4.32 -4.47 10.43
N ILE A 93 -3.84 -3.33 9.90
CA ILE A 93 -4.12 -2.92 8.52
C ILE A 93 -3.05 -3.49 7.60
N SER A 94 -3.45 -4.45 6.77
CA SER A 94 -2.55 -5.20 5.91
C SER A 94 -3.11 -5.37 4.49
N LEU A 95 -2.37 -6.06 3.61
CA LEU A 95 -2.89 -6.46 2.30
C LEU A 95 -4.16 -7.31 2.40
N ASP A 96 -4.33 -8.11 3.47
CA ASP A 96 -5.55 -8.91 3.67
C ASP A 96 -6.76 -8.01 3.92
N THR A 97 -6.56 -6.98 4.75
CA THR A 97 -7.56 -5.93 5.04
C THR A 97 -7.93 -5.16 3.76
N PHE A 98 -6.96 -4.91 2.88
CA PHE A 98 -7.24 -4.27 1.59
C PHE A 98 -8.13 -5.13 0.70
N VAL A 99 -7.94 -6.46 0.70
CA VAL A 99 -8.85 -7.35 -0.03
C VAL A 99 -10.25 -7.31 0.58
N ASP A 100 -10.38 -7.29 1.91
CA ASP A 100 -11.70 -7.16 2.57
C ASP A 100 -12.40 -5.85 2.12
N TRP A 101 -11.66 -4.75 2.03
CA TRP A 101 -12.19 -3.47 1.57
C TRP A 101 -12.52 -3.46 0.07
N ILE A 102 -11.76 -4.17 -0.77
CA ILE A 102 -12.08 -4.38 -2.19
C ILE A 102 -13.40 -5.16 -2.34
N GLU A 103 -13.59 -6.22 -1.54
CA GLU A 103 -14.84 -6.99 -1.51
C GLU A 103 -16.00 -6.12 -1.05
N ALA A 104 -15.80 -5.33 0.01
CA ALA A 104 -16.81 -4.44 0.54
C ALA A 104 -17.15 -3.27 -0.41
N ALA A 105 -16.27 -2.93 -1.35
CA ALA A 105 -16.50 -1.99 -2.45
C ALA A 105 -17.25 -2.61 -3.65
N GLY A 106 -17.61 -3.91 -3.58
CA GLY A 106 -18.44 -4.61 -4.55
C GLY A 106 -17.67 -5.42 -5.60
N TYR A 107 -16.35 -5.51 -5.50
CA TYR A 107 -15.56 -6.35 -6.42
C TYR A 107 -15.52 -7.80 -5.92
N PRO A 108 -15.94 -8.78 -6.73
CA PRO A 108 -15.96 -10.17 -6.29
C PRO A 108 -14.54 -10.71 -6.14
N MET A 109 -14.19 -11.16 -4.93
CA MET A 109 -12.91 -11.83 -4.67
C MET A 109 -13.13 -13.29 -4.30
N GLN A 110 -12.45 -14.18 -4.98
CA GLN A 110 -12.32 -15.57 -4.57
C GLN A 110 -11.02 -15.72 -3.76
N ARG A 111 -11.17 -16.05 -2.48
CA ARG A 111 -10.05 -16.41 -1.59
C ARG A 111 -9.56 -17.82 -1.91
N VAL A 112 -8.27 -17.95 -2.21
CA VAL A 112 -7.60 -19.23 -2.47
C VAL A 112 -6.86 -19.66 -1.20
N ALA A 113 -7.20 -20.84 -0.67
CA ALA A 113 -6.72 -21.29 0.64
C ALA A 113 -5.19 -21.37 0.76
N MET A 114 -4.53 -21.89 -0.28
CA MET A 114 -3.08 -22.06 -0.32
C MET A 114 -2.42 -20.95 -1.13
N HIS A 115 -1.41 -20.29 -0.56
CA HIS A 115 -0.77 -19.13 -1.19
C HIS A 115 -0.03 -19.49 -2.49
N ASP A 116 0.65 -20.64 -2.54
CA ASP A 116 1.29 -21.15 -3.77
C ASP A 116 0.26 -21.46 -4.88
N GLU A 117 -0.91 -21.98 -4.51
CA GLU A 117 -2.02 -22.14 -5.45
C GLU A 117 -2.52 -20.78 -5.96
N TRP A 118 -2.67 -19.79 -5.08
CA TRP A 118 -3.02 -18.43 -5.47
C TRP A 118 -2.02 -17.87 -6.49
N VAL A 119 -0.71 -17.94 -6.20
CA VAL A 119 0.35 -17.47 -7.10
C VAL A 119 0.23 -18.11 -8.48
N ARG A 120 0.08 -19.44 -8.54
CA ARG A 120 -0.08 -20.15 -9.81
C ARG A 120 -1.33 -19.70 -10.59
N ARG A 121 -2.44 -19.50 -9.88
CA ARG A 121 -3.72 -19.13 -10.51
C ARG A 121 -3.75 -17.68 -10.97
N ILE A 122 -3.23 -16.75 -10.17
CA ILE A 122 -3.15 -15.33 -10.55
C ILE A 122 -2.19 -15.17 -11.72
N GLU A 123 -1.04 -15.84 -11.72
CA GLU A 123 -0.07 -15.82 -12.83
C GLU A 123 -0.74 -16.24 -14.15
N ALA A 124 -1.43 -17.39 -14.15
CA ALA A 124 -2.11 -17.90 -15.33
C ALA A 124 -3.20 -16.92 -15.85
N ARG A 125 -4.00 -16.31 -14.96
CA ARG A 125 -5.00 -15.31 -15.36
C ARG A 125 -4.35 -14.06 -15.94
N LEU A 126 -3.27 -13.56 -15.34
CA LEU A 126 -2.55 -12.37 -15.80
C LEU A 126 -1.85 -12.62 -17.15
N GLN A 127 -1.29 -13.80 -17.38
CA GLN A 127 -0.66 -14.16 -18.65
C GLN A 127 -1.66 -14.18 -19.82
N ALA A 128 -2.93 -14.51 -19.54
CA ALA A 128 -4.02 -14.53 -20.52
C ALA A 128 -4.61 -13.14 -20.82
N LEU A 129 -4.21 -12.08 -20.10
CA LEU A 129 -4.69 -10.73 -20.33
C LEU A 129 -4.13 -10.12 -21.63
N PRO A 130 -4.84 -9.14 -22.23
CA PRO A 130 -4.31 -8.31 -23.30
C PRO A 130 -2.95 -7.70 -22.92
N THR A 131 -2.07 -7.52 -23.90
CA THR A 131 -0.68 -7.10 -23.67
C THR A 131 -0.56 -5.84 -22.82
N GLU A 132 -1.40 -4.84 -23.07
CA GLU A 132 -1.35 -3.56 -22.33
C GLU A 132 -1.70 -3.74 -20.85
N THR A 133 -2.82 -4.38 -20.54
CA THR A 133 -3.26 -4.69 -19.17
C THR A 133 -2.25 -5.59 -18.44
N ARG A 134 -1.73 -6.60 -19.14
CA ARG A 134 -0.72 -7.52 -18.62
C ARG A 134 0.57 -6.79 -18.23
N GLN A 135 1.05 -5.85 -19.05
CA GLN A 135 2.24 -5.04 -18.76
C GLN A 135 2.04 -4.09 -17.57
N GLN A 136 0.79 -3.73 -17.28
CA GLN A 136 0.38 -2.91 -16.13
C GLN A 136 0.01 -3.73 -14.90
N SER A 137 -0.01 -5.06 -14.99
CA SER A 137 -0.33 -5.94 -13.86
C SER A 137 0.88 -6.21 -12.96
N VAL A 138 0.64 -6.93 -11.86
CA VAL A 138 1.67 -7.39 -10.94
C VAL A 138 2.56 -8.49 -11.54
N LEU A 139 2.24 -9.01 -12.74
CA LEU A 139 2.98 -10.12 -13.37
C LEU A 139 4.49 -9.85 -13.46
N GLY A 140 4.90 -8.62 -13.80
CA GLY A 140 6.32 -8.25 -13.90
C GLY A 140 7.08 -8.21 -12.57
N VAL A 141 6.35 -8.19 -11.45
CA VAL A 141 6.89 -8.15 -10.09
C VAL A 141 6.34 -9.29 -9.22
N LEU A 142 5.75 -10.32 -9.84
CA LEU A 142 5.07 -11.41 -9.12
C LEU A 142 6.03 -12.20 -8.24
N GLU A 143 7.33 -12.19 -8.57
CA GLU A 143 8.38 -12.80 -7.74
C GLU A 143 8.34 -12.28 -6.28
N ALA A 144 8.00 -11.01 -6.06
CA ALA A 144 7.88 -10.42 -4.72
C ALA A 144 6.77 -11.07 -3.88
N TYR A 145 5.78 -11.68 -4.55
CA TYR A 145 4.63 -12.35 -3.93
C TYR A 145 4.70 -13.86 -4.07
N ARG A 146 5.83 -14.46 -4.46
CA ARG A 146 5.92 -15.94 -4.58
C ARG A 146 5.86 -16.67 -3.24
N ARG A 147 6.30 -16.01 -2.18
CA ARG A 147 6.21 -16.52 -0.80
C ARG A 147 5.40 -15.54 0.03
N PRO A 148 4.58 -16.03 0.98
CA PRO A 148 3.88 -15.13 1.87
C PRO A 148 4.89 -14.28 2.65
N PHE A 149 4.55 -13.02 2.89
CA PHE A 149 5.35 -12.16 3.74
C PHE A 149 5.34 -12.68 5.18
N LYS A 150 6.37 -12.34 5.95
CA LYS A 150 6.34 -12.58 7.39
C LYS A 150 5.47 -11.49 8.03
N ALA A 151 4.52 -11.87 8.88
CA ALA A 151 3.85 -10.92 9.76
C ALA A 151 4.87 -10.45 10.83
N ALA A 152 5.82 -9.60 10.44
CA ALA A 152 6.81 -9.05 11.34
C ALA A 152 6.31 -7.71 11.86
N ALA A 153 6.39 -7.52 13.18
CA ALA A 153 6.32 -6.20 13.78
C ALA A 153 7.44 -5.32 13.19
N ALA A 154 7.11 -4.07 12.88
CA ALA A 154 7.95 -3.11 12.16
C ALA A 154 9.42 -3.14 12.62
N LEU A 155 10.34 -3.30 11.66
CA LEU A 155 11.79 -3.36 11.91
C LEU A 155 12.45 -1.98 12.02
N ALA A 156 11.73 -0.89 11.77
CA ALA A 156 12.29 0.46 11.77
C ALA A 156 11.71 1.30 12.92
N VAL A 157 12.56 1.63 13.89
CA VAL A 157 12.29 2.68 14.88
C VAL A 157 12.12 4.01 14.12
N SER A 158 10.91 4.57 14.17
CA SER A 158 10.51 5.80 13.47
C SER A 158 10.51 7.04 14.38
N ASP A 159 11.02 6.93 15.61
CA ASP A 159 10.83 7.93 16.68
C ASP A 159 11.11 9.37 16.23
N HIS A 160 12.13 9.59 15.40
CA HIS A 160 12.46 10.92 14.89
C HIS A 160 11.42 11.48 13.91
N PHE A 161 10.86 10.64 13.02
CA PHE A 161 9.85 11.07 12.07
C PHE A 161 8.51 11.25 12.75
N ALA A 162 8.10 10.31 13.61
CA ALA A 162 6.89 10.43 14.40
C ALA A 162 6.91 11.68 15.30
N ALA A 163 8.02 11.94 16.00
CA ALA A 163 8.18 13.14 16.81
C ALA A 163 8.14 14.43 15.97
N ALA A 164 8.74 14.42 14.77
CA ALA A 164 8.67 15.55 13.86
C ALA A 164 7.21 15.81 13.43
N VAL A 165 6.49 14.78 12.98
CA VAL A 165 5.07 14.85 12.57
C VAL A 165 4.19 15.40 13.69
N ALA A 166 4.41 14.95 14.94
CA ALA A 166 3.64 15.40 16.10
C ALA A 166 3.73 16.92 16.34
N SER A 167 4.82 17.55 15.89
CA SER A 167 5.02 19.01 15.97
C SER A 167 4.51 19.79 14.75
N LEU A 168 4.07 19.10 13.69
CA LEU A 168 3.62 19.74 12.45
C LEU A 168 2.09 19.88 12.40
N PRO A 169 1.55 20.85 11.63
CA PRO A 169 0.10 21.01 11.44
C PRO A 169 -0.62 19.81 10.79
N ILE A 170 0.14 18.87 10.22
CA ILE A 170 -0.37 17.64 9.62
C ILE A 170 -0.52 16.49 10.63
N GLY A 171 -0.06 16.68 11.87
CA GLY A 171 -0.13 15.73 12.98
C GLY A 171 -1.47 15.79 13.74
N PRO A 172 -1.58 15.12 14.90
CA PRO A 172 -0.50 14.82 15.84
C PRO A 172 0.21 13.48 15.63
N ARG A 173 -0.24 12.64 14.69
CA ARG A 173 0.34 11.32 14.41
C ARG A 173 0.38 11.05 12.91
N VAL A 174 1.20 10.08 12.51
CA VAL A 174 1.18 9.51 11.17
C VAL A 174 -0.24 8.96 10.90
N PRO A 175 -0.84 9.19 9.72
CA PRO A 175 -2.19 8.73 9.43
C PRO A 175 -2.24 7.21 9.24
N HIS A 176 -3.31 6.57 9.69
CA HIS A 176 -3.63 5.20 9.28
C HIS A 176 -4.12 5.19 7.82
N LEU A 177 -3.94 4.06 7.15
CA LEU A 177 -4.66 3.77 5.91
C LEU A 177 -6.10 3.39 6.25
N THR A 178 -7.07 3.80 5.44
CA THR A 178 -8.48 3.55 5.74
C THR A 178 -9.18 2.87 4.58
N ARG A 179 -10.38 2.36 4.83
CA ARG A 179 -11.25 1.81 3.79
C ARG A 179 -11.53 2.83 2.70
N GLU A 180 -11.86 4.06 3.07
CA GLU A 180 -12.15 5.16 2.13
C GLU A 180 -10.94 5.46 1.24
N TYR A 181 -9.72 5.30 1.76
CA TYR A 181 -8.51 5.45 0.98
C TYR A 181 -8.39 4.38 -0.12
N ILE A 182 -8.64 3.10 0.21
CA ILE A 182 -8.63 2.03 -0.79
C ILE A 182 -9.77 2.21 -1.80
N GLU A 183 -10.97 2.60 -1.36
CA GLU A 183 -12.08 2.93 -2.26
C GLU A 183 -11.70 4.05 -3.23
N LYS A 184 -11.05 5.11 -2.75
CA LYS A 184 -10.50 6.20 -3.58
C LYS A 184 -9.43 5.70 -4.56
N CYS A 185 -8.57 4.76 -4.18
CA CYS A 185 -7.63 4.13 -5.12
C CYS A 185 -8.34 3.33 -6.21
N LEU A 186 -9.43 2.63 -5.88
CA LEU A 186 -10.27 1.91 -6.85
C LEU A 186 -10.99 2.88 -7.80
N GLU A 187 -11.49 4.01 -7.29
CA GLU A 187 -12.03 5.08 -8.13
C GLU A 187 -10.99 5.63 -9.12
N ASP A 188 -9.75 5.84 -8.67
CA ASP A 188 -8.67 6.33 -9.52
C ASP A 188 -8.28 5.31 -10.60
N LEU A 189 -8.21 4.02 -10.25
CA LEU A 189 -7.99 2.93 -11.22
C LEU A 189 -9.10 2.92 -12.29
N ARG A 190 -10.37 3.09 -11.90
CA ARG A 190 -11.52 3.20 -12.83
C ARG A 190 -11.42 4.43 -13.72
N ALA A 191 -11.13 5.59 -13.13
CA ALA A 191 -10.99 6.85 -13.87
C ALA A 191 -9.86 6.79 -14.93
N ARG A 192 -8.87 5.91 -14.70
CA ARG A 192 -7.76 5.65 -15.62
C ARG A 192 -8.03 4.51 -16.61
N GLY A 193 -9.21 3.88 -16.55
CA GLY A 193 -9.60 2.76 -17.42
C GLY A 193 -8.80 1.47 -17.14
N LEU A 194 -8.22 1.35 -15.94
CA LEU A 194 -7.39 0.20 -15.57
C LEU A 194 -8.20 -0.97 -15.02
N ILE A 195 -9.38 -0.69 -14.47
CA ILE A 195 -10.35 -1.66 -13.98
C ILE A 195 -11.76 -1.24 -14.38
N ASP A 196 -12.66 -2.22 -14.50
CA ASP A 196 -14.07 -1.98 -14.76
C ASP A 196 -14.82 -1.58 -13.48
N SER A 197 -16.07 -1.14 -13.64
CA SER A 197 -16.96 -0.90 -12.49
C SER A 197 -17.37 -2.24 -11.86
N PRO A 198 -17.60 -2.30 -10.54
CA PRO A 198 -18.05 -3.52 -9.89
C PRO A 198 -19.39 -3.97 -10.51
N SER A 199 -19.53 -5.27 -10.75
CA SER A 199 -20.78 -5.84 -11.28
C SER A 199 -21.90 -5.59 -10.28
N THR A 200 -22.87 -4.75 -10.63
CA THR A 200 -24.11 -4.59 -9.84
C THR A 200 -24.77 -5.96 -9.70
N ARG A 201 -24.86 -6.48 -8.47
CA ARG A 201 -25.71 -7.65 -8.16
C ARG A 201 -27.16 -7.24 -8.10
#